data_AF-A0A9W7SV47-F1
#
_entry.id   AF-A0A9W7SV47-F1
#
_cell.length_a   1.000
_cell.length_b   1.000
_cell.length_c   1.000
_cell.angle_alpha   90.00
_cell.angle_beta   90.00
_cell.angle_gamma   90.00
#
_symmetry.space_group_name_H-M   'P 1'
#
loop_
_entity.id
_entity.type
_entity.pdbx_description
1 polymer ?
#
loop_
_entity_poly.entity_id
_entity_poly.type
_entity_poly.pdbx_seq_one_letter_code
_entity_poly.pdbx_strand_id
1 'polypeptide(L)'
;MDGGIGLIKLLIPQVPALANKALWHSLGQTPNSSTWDLRTELTVQILRTLMTGGNARPAPIGKVQGRTLKDPGIKGKMWVAKDTIKAPKPDDEGLREAVFRAIEDMKVGGEVSYTKPALVDTEVEWTGSRPNAGKDEPLPKISEGEKYKRLLAEPTRTSDTVILYFHGGAYYLCDPTTHRPVTSRLAKESQGRVCSVRYRLAPQAAFPAQLLDGLMMYLSLLYPPPDSLHEPIPAKNIVFGGDTQRAGDGVPKVQFHGHEVEVPLPAAVTANSGWFDIARSMPTLTSNAKYDYLPPPNHDDSVSRFPADKILAPHPAPRRPILRPEPPRPPSRVA
;
A
#
# COMPACT_ATOMS: atom_id res chain seq x y z
N MET A 1 -8.87 10.73 -14.49
CA MET A 1 -8.87 10.67 -15.98
C MET A 1 -10.21 10.08 -16.33
N ASP A 2 -10.98 10.66 -17.24
CA ASP A 2 -12.20 9.99 -17.74
C ASP A 2 -11.77 8.62 -18.28
N GLY A 3 -12.17 7.57 -17.57
CA GLY A 3 -11.35 6.36 -17.36
C GLY A 3 -11.00 5.55 -18.61
N GLY A 4 -11.66 5.78 -19.74
CA GLY A 4 -11.33 5.14 -21.02
C GLY A 4 -10.44 6.00 -21.92
N ILE A 5 -10.83 7.26 -22.14
CA ILE A 5 -10.23 8.13 -23.18
C ILE A 5 -8.81 8.56 -22.81
N GLY A 6 -8.55 8.82 -21.53
CA GLY A 6 -7.22 9.20 -21.06
C GLY A 6 -6.19 8.08 -21.16
N LEU A 7 -6.61 6.84 -20.89
CA LEU A 7 -5.75 5.66 -21.01
C LEU A 7 -5.50 5.32 -22.48
N ILE A 8 -6.51 5.44 -23.34
CA ILE A 8 -6.38 5.27 -24.79
C ILE A 8 -5.38 6.29 -25.37
N LYS A 9 -5.49 7.58 -25.03
CA LYS A 9 -4.54 8.61 -25.49
C LYS A 9 -3.10 8.35 -25.05
N LEU A 10 -2.90 7.70 -23.90
CA LEU A 10 -1.59 7.36 -23.36
C LEU A 10 -1.00 6.10 -24.00
N LEU A 11 -1.85 5.14 -24.35
CA LEU A 11 -1.43 3.86 -24.95
C LEU A 11 -1.26 3.93 -26.47
N ILE A 12 -2.03 4.76 -27.20
CA ILE A 12 -1.95 4.88 -28.67
C ILE A 12 -0.51 5.11 -29.17
N PRO A 13 0.28 6.05 -28.60
CA PRO A 13 1.67 6.26 -29.05
C PRO A 13 2.58 5.06 -28.77
N GLN A 14 2.20 4.17 -27.85
CA GLN A 14 2.97 3.01 -27.43
C GLN A 14 2.62 1.75 -28.22
N VAL A 15 1.52 1.74 -28.97
CA VAL A 15 1.05 0.57 -29.74
C VAL A 15 2.15 -0.02 -30.64
N PRO A 16 2.93 0.77 -31.41
CA PRO A 16 4.00 0.22 -32.23
C PRO A 16 5.10 -0.45 -31.39
N ALA A 17 5.49 0.16 -30.28
CA ALA A 17 6.52 -0.37 -29.38
C ALA A 17 6.04 -1.64 -28.65
N LEU A 18 4.77 -1.69 -28.25
CA LEU A 18 4.15 -2.87 -27.63
C LEU A 18 4.01 -4.01 -28.65
N ALA A 19 3.57 -3.72 -29.88
CA ALA A 19 3.43 -4.71 -30.94
C ALA A 19 4.79 -5.31 -31.35
N ASN A 20 5.80 -4.45 -31.53
CA ASN A 20 7.16 -4.89 -31.83
C ASN A 20 7.71 -5.77 -30.69
N LYS A 21 7.53 -5.36 -29.43
CA LYS A 21 8.00 -6.16 -28.29
C LYS A 21 7.24 -7.47 -28.16
N ALA A 22 5.93 -7.49 -28.42
CA ALA A 22 5.14 -8.72 -28.41
C ALA A 22 5.63 -9.72 -29.46
N LEU A 23 5.93 -9.24 -30.68
CA LEU A 23 6.48 -10.06 -31.74
C LEU A 23 7.82 -10.69 -31.33
N TRP A 24 8.78 -9.85 -30.93
CA TRP A 24 10.11 -10.35 -30.54
C TRP A 24 10.09 -11.23 -29.30
N HIS A 25 9.19 -10.95 -28.35
CA HIS A 25 9.05 -11.77 -27.15
C HIS A 25 8.48 -13.15 -27.49
N SER A 26 7.48 -13.19 -28.38
CA SER A 26 6.91 -14.46 -28.88
C SER A 26 7.91 -15.27 -29.69
N LEU A 27 8.86 -14.60 -30.35
CA LEU A 27 9.99 -15.23 -31.04
C LEU A 27 11.16 -15.63 -30.12
N GLY A 28 11.03 -15.42 -28.80
CA GLY A 28 12.09 -15.74 -27.85
C GLY A 28 13.27 -14.76 -27.84
N GLN A 29 13.21 -13.67 -28.60
CA GLN A 29 14.34 -12.78 -28.87
C GLN A 29 14.48 -11.60 -27.88
N THR A 30 13.51 -11.39 -26.99
CA THR A 30 13.65 -10.38 -25.93
C THR A 30 14.48 -10.92 -24.76
N PRO A 31 15.26 -10.09 -24.04
CA PRO A 31 16.10 -10.54 -22.93
C PRO A 31 15.39 -11.33 -21.82
N ASN A 32 14.07 -11.13 -21.65
CA ASN A 32 13.27 -11.74 -20.59
C ASN A 32 12.31 -12.84 -21.10
N SER A 33 12.38 -13.24 -22.38
CA SER A 33 11.49 -14.25 -22.99
C SER A 33 11.57 -15.63 -22.33
N SER A 34 12.72 -15.95 -21.73
CA SER A 34 12.94 -17.21 -21.01
C SER A 34 12.36 -17.21 -19.59
N THR A 35 12.02 -16.04 -19.05
CA THR A 35 11.60 -15.88 -17.65
C THR A 35 10.18 -15.36 -17.48
N TRP A 36 9.68 -14.56 -18.43
CA TRP A 36 8.38 -13.92 -18.33
C TRP A 36 7.45 -14.42 -19.41
N ASP A 37 6.16 -14.48 -19.08
CA ASP A 37 5.13 -14.59 -20.09
C ASP A 37 4.90 -13.23 -20.79
N LEU A 38 4.30 -13.29 -21.97
CA LEU A 38 4.03 -12.11 -22.79
C LEU A 38 3.18 -11.06 -22.06
N ARG A 39 2.21 -11.47 -21.25
CA ARG A 39 1.35 -10.54 -20.51
C ARG A 39 2.16 -9.78 -19.47
N THR A 40 3.06 -10.44 -18.76
CA THR A 40 3.96 -9.82 -17.79
C THR A 40 4.90 -8.83 -18.48
N GLU A 41 5.55 -9.21 -19.58
CA GLU A 41 6.44 -8.32 -20.34
C GLU A 41 5.75 -7.04 -20.83
N LEU A 42 4.56 -7.19 -21.43
CA LEU A 42 3.78 -6.04 -21.89
C LEU A 42 3.28 -5.16 -20.73
N THR A 43 2.88 -5.78 -19.61
CA THR A 43 2.46 -5.04 -18.42
C THR A 43 3.62 -4.21 -17.85
N VAL A 44 4.81 -4.80 -17.70
CA VAL A 44 6.01 -4.09 -17.24
C VAL A 44 6.39 -2.97 -18.19
N GLN A 45 6.31 -3.18 -19.51
CA GLN A 45 6.59 -2.11 -20.48
C GLN A 45 5.61 -0.94 -20.34
N ILE A 46 4.32 -1.21 -20.21
CA ILE A 46 3.31 -0.16 -19.98
C ILE A 46 3.63 0.60 -18.70
N LEU A 47 3.88 -0.12 -17.59
CA LEU A 47 4.22 0.50 -16.30
C LEU A 47 5.48 1.36 -16.38
N ARG A 48 6.54 0.90 -17.07
CA ARG A 48 7.76 1.71 -17.29
C ARG A 48 7.44 3.02 -17.99
N THR A 49 6.68 2.98 -19.08
CA THR A 49 6.28 4.20 -19.80
C THR A 49 5.47 5.15 -18.91
N LEU A 50 4.60 4.62 -18.04
CA LEU A 50 3.85 5.43 -17.08
C LEU A 50 4.77 6.08 -16.05
N MET A 51 5.77 5.36 -15.55
CA MET A 51 6.69 5.83 -14.52
C MET A 51 7.71 6.83 -15.06
N THR A 52 8.22 6.63 -16.27
CA THR A 52 9.23 7.52 -16.87
C THR A 52 8.62 8.65 -17.69
N GLY A 53 7.31 8.63 -17.94
CA GLY A 53 6.63 9.57 -18.83
C GLY A 53 7.03 9.39 -20.31
N GLY A 54 7.71 8.30 -20.66
CA GLY A 54 8.32 8.11 -21.98
C GLY A 54 9.45 9.12 -22.24
N ASN A 55 9.50 9.69 -23.45
CA ASN A 55 10.46 10.75 -23.81
C ASN A 55 9.98 12.16 -23.39
N ALA A 56 8.95 12.27 -22.54
CA ALA A 56 8.41 13.55 -22.10
C ALA A 56 9.28 14.18 -21.00
N ARG A 57 9.26 15.50 -20.90
CA ARG A 57 9.90 16.23 -19.79
C ARG A 57 9.29 15.79 -18.45
N PRO A 58 10.08 15.70 -17.36
CA PRO A 58 9.55 15.40 -16.02
C PRO A 58 8.42 16.35 -15.65
N ALA A 59 7.34 15.80 -15.09
CA ALA A 59 6.21 16.59 -14.61
C ALA A 59 6.43 17.02 -13.15
N PRO A 60 5.94 18.20 -12.72
CA PRO A 60 5.99 18.61 -11.32
C PRO A 60 5.29 17.59 -10.41
N ILE A 61 5.86 17.34 -9.23
CA ILE A 61 5.35 16.35 -8.27
C ILE A 61 3.87 16.56 -7.97
N GLY A 62 3.44 17.79 -7.68
CA GLY A 62 2.03 18.09 -7.41
C GLY A 62 1.09 17.73 -8.57
N LYS A 63 1.55 17.82 -9.82
CA LYS A 63 0.76 17.41 -11.00
C LYS A 63 0.68 15.88 -11.12
N VAL A 64 1.74 15.16 -10.80
CA VAL A 64 1.76 13.69 -10.80
C VAL A 64 0.88 13.17 -9.66
N GLN A 65 1.11 13.67 -8.44
CA GLN A 65 0.32 13.35 -7.26
C GLN A 65 -1.17 13.62 -7.50
N GLY A 66 -1.53 14.82 -7.96
CA GLY A 66 -2.92 15.19 -8.26
C GLY A 66 -3.59 14.32 -9.35
N ARG A 67 -2.83 13.62 -10.20
CA ARG A 67 -3.40 12.61 -11.11
C ARG A 67 -3.69 11.30 -10.39
N THR A 68 -2.79 10.87 -9.51
CA THR A 68 -2.93 9.63 -8.73
C THR A 68 -4.00 9.71 -7.64
N LEU A 69 -4.34 10.93 -7.16
CA LEU A 69 -5.37 11.16 -6.15
C LEU A 69 -6.81 11.21 -6.71
N LYS A 70 -7.00 11.10 -8.03
CA LYS A 70 -8.35 11.18 -8.62
C LYS A 70 -9.15 9.92 -8.31
N ASP A 71 -10.24 10.08 -7.57
CA ASP A 71 -11.20 9.01 -7.31
C ASP A 71 -11.90 8.58 -8.63
N PRO A 72 -11.72 7.34 -9.10
CA PRO A 72 -12.36 6.85 -10.32
C PRO A 72 -13.85 6.48 -10.11
N GLY A 73 -14.38 6.67 -8.91
CA GLY A 73 -15.70 6.19 -8.48
C GLY A 73 -15.64 4.77 -7.91
N ILE A 74 -16.73 4.39 -7.23
CA ILE A 74 -16.88 3.06 -6.63
C ILE A 74 -17.95 2.30 -7.41
N LYS A 75 -17.59 1.12 -7.88
CA LYS A 75 -18.49 0.22 -8.60
C LYS A 75 -18.11 -1.24 -8.38
N GLY A 76 -19.07 -2.11 -8.62
CA GLY A 76 -18.85 -3.54 -8.65
C GLY A 76 -19.06 -4.21 -7.30
N LYS A 77 -18.35 -5.32 -7.11
CA LYS A 77 -18.54 -6.27 -6.01
C LYS A 77 -17.84 -5.87 -4.71
N MET A 78 -17.88 -4.58 -4.38
CA MET A 78 -17.32 -4.06 -3.14
C MET A 78 -18.27 -3.07 -2.47
N TRP A 79 -18.35 -3.18 -1.15
CA TRP A 79 -18.82 -2.10 -0.30
C TRP A 79 -17.65 -1.17 -0.02
N VAL A 80 -17.90 0.13 -0.05
CA VAL A 80 -16.97 1.15 0.46
C VAL A 80 -17.79 2.13 1.29
N ALA A 81 -17.40 2.29 2.55
CA ALA A 81 -17.91 3.32 3.46
C ALA A 81 -16.76 4.26 3.84
N LYS A 82 -16.92 5.55 3.60
CA LYS A 82 -15.93 6.57 3.91
C LYS A 82 -16.17 7.10 5.33
N ASP A 83 -15.09 7.34 6.06
CA ASP A 83 -15.13 7.88 7.42
C ASP A 83 -14.00 8.88 7.63
N THR A 84 -14.13 9.70 8.67
CA THR A 84 -13.09 10.65 9.10
C THR A 84 -12.82 10.44 10.57
N ILE A 85 -11.65 9.90 10.85
CA ILE A 85 -11.19 9.68 12.22
C ILE A 85 -10.66 10.99 12.77
N LYS A 86 -11.22 11.41 13.90
CA LYS A 86 -10.89 12.66 14.58
C LYS A 86 -9.56 12.55 15.29
N ALA A 87 -8.69 13.52 15.06
CA ALA A 87 -7.47 13.62 15.85
C ALA A 87 -7.81 13.89 17.33
N PRO A 88 -6.96 13.42 18.26
CA PRO A 88 -6.95 13.94 19.63
C PRO A 88 -6.90 15.48 19.63
N LYS A 89 -7.46 16.08 20.67
CA LYS A 89 -7.45 17.53 20.81
C LYS A 89 -6.00 18.05 20.85
N PRO A 90 -5.72 19.29 20.43
CA PRO A 90 -4.35 19.82 20.36
C PRO A 90 -3.57 19.86 21.68
N ASP A 91 -4.25 19.76 22.82
CA ASP A 91 -3.68 19.64 24.17
C ASP A 91 -3.26 18.19 24.51
N ASP A 92 -3.76 17.20 23.78
CA ASP A 92 -3.41 15.78 23.91
C ASP A 92 -2.31 15.40 22.92
N GLU A 93 -1.07 15.71 23.31
CA GLU A 93 0.12 15.52 22.49
C GLU A 93 0.78 14.14 22.71
N GLY A 94 0.27 13.29 23.61
CA GLY A 94 1.03 12.12 24.05
C GLY A 94 1.27 11.07 22.95
N LEU A 95 0.36 10.91 21.99
CA LEU A 95 0.61 10.11 20.79
C LEU A 95 1.79 10.67 19.98
N ARG A 96 1.78 11.98 19.77
CA ARG A 96 2.79 12.68 18.98
C ARG A 96 4.16 12.63 19.67
N GLU A 97 4.18 12.83 20.99
CA GLU A 97 5.36 12.68 21.83
C GLU A 97 5.92 11.26 21.79
N ALA A 98 5.08 10.23 21.86
CA ALA A 98 5.50 8.83 21.78
C ALA A 98 6.21 8.53 20.45
N VAL A 99 5.69 9.03 19.32
CA VAL A 99 6.34 8.87 18.01
C VAL A 99 7.66 9.61 17.94
N PHE A 100 7.73 10.86 18.42
CA PHE A 100 8.99 11.60 18.39
C PHE A 100 10.04 11.03 19.33
N ARG A 101 9.64 10.53 20.50
CA ARG A 101 10.52 9.81 21.42
C ARG A 101 11.08 8.57 20.73
N ALA A 102 10.24 7.76 20.10
CA ALA A 102 10.71 6.59 19.35
C ALA A 102 11.68 6.95 18.22
N ILE A 103 11.46 8.06 17.51
CA ILE A 103 12.39 8.53 16.46
C ILE A 103 13.74 8.93 17.07
N GLU A 104 13.74 9.67 18.19
CA GLU A 104 14.99 10.06 18.86
C GLU A 104 15.72 8.86 19.44
N ASP A 105 15.00 7.89 20.02
CA ASP A 105 15.58 6.65 20.56
C ASP A 105 16.25 5.77 19.48
N MET A 106 15.72 5.79 18.25
CA MET A 106 16.25 5.04 17.11
C MET A 106 17.34 5.78 16.33
N LYS A 107 17.65 7.03 16.69
CA LYS A 107 18.61 7.87 15.97
C LYS A 107 20.03 7.37 16.17
N VAL A 108 20.75 7.17 15.05
CA VAL A 108 22.16 6.76 15.06
C VAL A 108 23.02 7.89 14.48
N GLY A 109 23.59 8.71 15.38
CA GLY A 109 24.51 9.80 15.03
C GLY A 109 23.88 11.06 14.42
N GLY A 110 24.56 12.19 14.56
CA GLY A 110 24.19 13.50 13.97
C GLY A 110 22.91 14.13 14.55
N GLU A 111 22.66 15.40 14.21
CA GLU A 111 21.34 16.01 14.39
C GLU A 111 20.47 15.74 13.16
N VAL A 112 19.26 15.22 13.36
CA VAL A 112 18.28 15.03 12.29
C VAL A 112 17.25 16.14 12.42
N SER A 113 17.16 17.00 11.40
CA SER A 113 16.16 18.07 11.34
C SER A 113 14.99 17.65 10.46
N TYR A 114 13.78 17.73 11.01
CA TYR A 114 12.53 17.51 10.29
C TYR A 114 11.42 18.33 10.92
N THR A 115 10.40 18.65 10.12
CA THR A 115 9.20 19.31 10.62
C THR A 115 8.48 18.38 11.59
N LYS A 116 8.05 18.89 12.74
CA LYS A 116 7.16 18.15 13.67
C LYS A 116 5.71 18.45 13.30
N PRO A 117 5.04 17.66 12.45
CA PRO A 117 3.64 17.92 12.08
C PRO A 117 2.70 17.73 13.27
N ALA A 118 1.61 18.50 13.30
CA ALA A 118 0.50 18.27 14.24
C ALA A 118 -0.32 17.03 13.84
N LEU A 119 -1.12 16.52 14.77
CA LEU A 119 -2.17 15.55 14.46
C LEU A 119 -3.31 16.23 13.71
N VAL A 120 -3.89 15.53 12.75
CA VAL A 120 -5.01 16.02 11.95
C VAL A 120 -6.02 14.91 11.74
N ASP A 121 -7.27 15.31 11.53
CA ASP A 121 -8.32 14.39 11.11
C ASP A 121 -7.86 13.60 9.87
N THR A 122 -8.02 12.28 9.92
CA THR A 122 -7.56 11.38 8.86
C THR A 122 -8.73 10.65 8.26
N GLU A 123 -8.86 10.73 6.94
CA GLU A 123 -9.90 10.01 6.21
C GLU A 123 -9.53 8.54 6.04
N VAL A 124 -10.55 7.68 6.07
CA VAL A 124 -10.40 6.24 5.82
C VAL A 124 -11.50 5.71 4.91
N GLU A 125 -11.22 4.59 4.25
CA GLU A 125 -12.20 3.82 3.48
C GLU A 125 -12.33 2.40 4.04
N TRP A 126 -13.49 2.09 4.60
CA TRP A 126 -13.88 0.73 4.96
C TRP A 126 -14.33 -0.03 3.73
N THR A 127 -13.61 -1.08 3.37
CA THR A 127 -13.89 -1.93 2.21
C THR A 127 -14.33 -3.32 2.64
N GLY A 128 -15.39 -3.82 2.00
CA GLY A 128 -15.92 -5.17 2.22
C GLY A 128 -16.39 -5.82 0.91
N SER A 129 -16.64 -7.13 0.96
CA SER A 129 -17.19 -7.89 -0.17
C SER A 129 -18.66 -7.56 -0.38
N ARG A 130 -19.07 -7.32 -1.64
CA ARG A 130 -20.48 -7.14 -2.03
C ARG A 130 -20.84 -8.16 -3.13
N PRO A 131 -21.06 -9.44 -2.77
CA PRO A 131 -21.09 -10.55 -3.73
C PRO A 131 -22.23 -10.46 -4.75
N ASN A 132 -23.38 -9.93 -4.32
CA ASN A 132 -24.63 -9.85 -5.08
C ASN A 132 -24.69 -8.67 -6.06
N ALA A 133 -23.71 -7.77 -6.03
CA ALA A 133 -23.68 -6.64 -6.96
C ALA A 133 -23.25 -7.06 -8.37
N GLY A 134 -23.78 -6.39 -9.38
CA GLY A 134 -23.31 -6.46 -10.76
C GLY A 134 -21.87 -5.95 -10.88
N LYS A 135 -21.16 -6.36 -11.94
CA LYS A 135 -19.73 -6.03 -12.17
C LYS A 135 -19.42 -4.54 -12.16
N ASP A 136 -20.32 -3.72 -12.71
CA ASP A 136 -20.18 -2.27 -12.81
C ASP A 136 -21.31 -1.53 -12.06
N GLU A 137 -22.00 -2.22 -11.15
CA GLU A 137 -23.09 -1.64 -10.39
C GLU A 137 -22.56 -0.57 -9.42
N PRO A 138 -23.11 0.65 -9.41
CA PRO A 138 -22.70 1.67 -8.46
C PRO A 138 -23.12 1.30 -7.03
N LEU A 139 -22.51 1.96 -6.05
CA LEU A 139 -23.01 1.90 -4.67
C LEU A 139 -24.40 2.55 -4.56
N PRO A 140 -25.28 2.03 -3.70
CA PRO A 140 -26.54 2.70 -3.38
C PRO A 140 -26.29 4.07 -2.74
N LYS A 141 -27.18 5.02 -3.04
CA LYS A 141 -27.14 6.39 -2.52
C LYS A 141 -27.71 6.45 -1.09
N ILE A 142 -26.98 5.87 -0.14
CA ILE A 142 -27.30 5.85 1.29
C ILE A 142 -26.17 6.47 2.11
N SER A 143 -26.39 6.76 3.39
CA SER A 143 -25.37 7.35 4.27
C SER A 143 -24.17 6.41 4.47
N GLU A 144 -22.99 6.97 4.76
CA GLU A 144 -21.78 6.16 4.99
C GLU A 144 -21.93 5.18 6.17
N GLY A 145 -22.59 5.60 7.25
CA GLY A 145 -22.90 4.72 8.37
C GLY A 145 -23.83 3.56 7.98
N GLU A 146 -24.80 3.77 7.10
CA GLU A 146 -25.65 2.70 6.59
C GLU A 146 -24.87 1.77 5.64
N LYS A 147 -23.96 2.30 4.81
CA LYS A 147 -23.05 1.46 4.00
C LYS A 147 -22.18 0.59 4.90
N TYR A 148 -21.66 1.14 5.99
CA TYR A 148 -20.84 0.40 6.94
C TYR A 148 -21.65 -0.71 7.64
N LYS A 149 -22.87 -0.42 8.09
CA LYS A 149 -23.79 -1.42 8.66
C LYS A 149 -24.08 -2.56 7.68
N ARG A 150 -24.36 -2.24 6.41
CA ARG A 150 -24.58 -3.26 5.38
C ARG A 150 -23.35 -4.08 5.09
N LEU A 151 -22.17 -3.45 5.04
CA LEU A 151 -20.89 -4.14 4.91
C LEU A 151 -20.70 -5.16 6.04
N LEU A 152 -21.00 -4.78 7.29
CA LEU A 152 -20.88 -5.68 8.45
C LEU A 152 -21.93 -6.81 8.44
N ALA A 153 -23.11 -6.55 7.89
CA ALA A 153 -24.21 -7.50 7.78
C ALA A 153 -24.11 -8.44 6.56
N GLU A 154 -23.13 -8.26 5.68
CA GLU A 154 -22.96 -9.13 4.51
C GLU A 154 -22.70 -10.59 4.94
N PRO A 155 -23.50 -11.57 4.46
CA PRO A 155 -23.34 -12.98 4.87
C PRO A 155 -21.97 -13.58 4.50
N THR A 156 -21.27 -13.00 3.53
CA THR A 156 -19.92 -13.44 3.15
C THR A 156 -18.85 -13.03 4.15
N ARG A 157 -19.18 -12.15 5.12
CA ARG A 157 -18.29 -11.78 6.21
C ARG A 157 -18.44 -12.77 7.36
N THR A 158 -17.56 -13.76 7.39
CA THR A 158 -17.51 -14.80 8.45
C THR A 158 -16.32 -14.63 9.39
N SER A 159 -15.48 -13.60 9.16
CA SER A 159 -14.36 -13.25 10.02
C SER A 159 -14.51 -11.84 10.60
N ASP A 160 -14.00 -11.66 11.81
CA ASP A 160 -13.85 -10.36 12.46
C ASP A 160 -12.51 -9.68 12.14
N THR A 161 -11.68 -10.30 11.29
CA THR A 161 -10.42 -9.72 10.84
C THR A 161 -10.63 -8.35 10.20
N VAL A 162 -9.83 -7.39 10.67
CA VAL A 162 -9.70 -6.06 10.09
C VAL A 162 -8.28 -5.90 9.58
N ILE A 163 -8.14 -5.70 8.27
CA ILE A 163 -6.86 -5.36 7.67
C ILE A 163 -6.74 -3.84 7.69
N LEU A 164 -5.88 -3.28 8.54
CA LEU A 164 -5.49 -1.87 8.49
C LEU A 164 -4.49 -1.71 7.35
N TYR A 165 -4.92 -1.07 6.26
CA TYR A 165 -4.20 -1.06 4.99
C TYR A 165 -3.57 0.31 4.70
N PHE A 166 -2.26 0.31 4.53
CA PHE A 166 -1.48 1.46 4.07
C PHE A 166 -1.16 1.28 2.59
N HIS A 167 -1.66 2.19 1.76
CA HIS A 167 -1.45 2.09 0.32
C HIS A 167 0.02 2.33 -0.07
N GLY A 168 0.44 1.79 -1.23
CA GLY A 168 1.74 2.10 -1.80
C GLY A 168 1.76 3.48 -2.46
N GLY A 169 2.90 3.85 -3.08
CA GLY A 169 3.06 5.14 -3.75
C GLY A 169 4.23 5.98 -3.22
N ALA A 170 5.22 5.34 -2.59
CA ALA A 170 6.44 5.99 -2.10
C ALA A 170 6.20 7.20 -1.18
N TYR A 171 5.09 7.18 -0.42
CA TYR A 171 4.65 8.25 0.48
C TYR A 171 4.32 9.61 -0.16
N TYR A 172 4.33 9.74 -1.49
CA TYR A 172 3.97 10.98 -2.19
C TYR A 172 2.94 10.78 -3.31
N LEU A 173 2.55 9.54 -3.62
CA LEU A 173 1.59 9.19 -4.65
C LEU A 173 0.48 8.30 -4.08
N CYS A 174 -0.55 8.12 -4.91
CA CYS A 174 -1.65 7.17 -4.68
C CYS A 174 -2.47 7.51 -3.45
N ASP A 175 -3.48 6.68 -3.23
CA ASP A 175 -4.61 6.97 -2.36
C ASP A 175 -5.39 5.66 -2.09
N PRO A 176 -6.19 5.52 -1.02
CA PRO A 176 -7.08 4.37 -0.84
C PRO A 176 -7.89 4.02 -2.10
N THR A 177 -8.35 5.05 -2.83
CA THR A 177 -9.11 4.92 -4.08
C THR A 177 -8.37 4.09 -5.15
N THR A 178 -7.05 4.24 -5.25
CA THR A 178 -6.21 3.52 -6.22
C THR A 178 -6.01 2.05 -5.87
N HIS A 179 -6.19 1.69 -4.58
CA HIS A 179 -5.94 0.36 -4.05
C HIS A 179 -7.23 -0.45 -3.81
N ARG A 180 -8.41 0.12 -4.05
CA ARG A 180 -9.72 -0.57 -3.95
C ARG A 180 -9.78 -1.96 -4.59
N PRO A 181 -9.20 -2.21 -5.79
CA PRO A 181 -9.20 -3.57 -6.35
C PRO A 181 -8.46 -4.59 -5.49
N VAL A 182 -7.34 -4.18 -4.88
CA VAL A 182 -6.55 -5.03 -3.98
C VAL A 182 -7.29 -5.19 -2.65
N THR A 183 -7.75 -4.10 -2.04
CA THR A 183 -8.41 -4.14 -0.74
C THR A 183 -9.75 -4.85 -0.78
N SER A 184 -10.51 -4.73 -1.87
CA SER A 184 -11.73 -5.52 -2.10
C SER A 184 -11.43 -7.02 -2.18
N ARG A 185 -10.35 -7.41 -2.87
CA ARG A 185 -9.93 -8.81 -2.91
C ARG A 185 -9.48 -9.28 -1.54
N LEU A 186 -8.68 -8.51 -0.81
CA LEU A 186 -8.26 -8.84 0.55
C LEU A 186 -9.45 -9.00 1.49
N ALA A 187 -10.46 -8.12 1.43
CA ALA A 187 -11.69 -8.26 2.21
C ALA A 187 -12.42 -9.57 1.89
N LYS A 188 -12.51 -9.93 0.60
CA LYS A 188 -13.14 -11.17 0.15
C LYS A 188 -12.38 -12.41 0.63
N GLU A 189 -11.06 -12.47 0.41
CA GLU A 189 -10.23 -13.64 0.73
C GLU A 189 -10.08 -13.82 2.25
N SER A 190 -10.03 -12.73 3.02
CA SER A 190 -10.00 -12.78 4.49
C SER A 190 -11.38 -13.02 5.13
N GLN A 191 -12.46 -12.96 4.33
CA GLN A 191 -13.85 -12.96 4.80
C GLN A 191 -14.12 -11.91 5.89
N GLY A 192 -13.29 -10.85 5.92
CA GLY A 192 -13.30 -9.78 6.90
C GLY A 192 -13.55 -8.44 6.22
N ARG A 193 -12.87 -7.41 6.73
CA ARG A 193 -12.95 -6.04 6.17
C ARG A 193 -11.58 -5.38 6.15
N VAL A 194 -11.44 -4.38 5.29
CA VAL A 194 -10.21 -3.59 5.17
C VAL A 194 -10.50 -2.15 5.55
N CYS A 195 -9.70 -1.57 6.43
CA CYS A 195 -9.71 -0.14 6.74
C CYS A 195 -8.51 0.50 6.03
N SER A 196 -8.73 1.20 4.93
CA SER A 196 -7.66 1.81 4.14
C SER A 196 -7.43 3.25 4.60
N VAL A 197 -6.20 3.57 5.00
CA VAL A 197 -5.86 4.89 5.56
C VAL A 197 -5.46 5.85 4.45
N ARG A 198 -6.09 7.03 4.39
CA ARG A 198 -5.65 8.15 3.54
C ARG A 198 -4.59 8.96 4.29
N TYR A 199 -3.45 8.34 4.56
CA TYR A 199 -2.35 8.99 5.27
C TYR A 199 -1.81 10.17 4.46
N ARG A 200 -1.27 11.18 5.14
CA ARG A 200 -0.80 12.40 4.49
C ARG A 200 0.42 12.14 3.60
N LEU A 201 0.54 12.88 2.50
CA LEU A 201 1.60 12.67 1.51
C LEU A 201 2.65 13.77 1.55
N ALA A 202 3.89 13.39 1.26
CA ALA A 202 4.96 14.34 0.95
C ALA A 202 4.70 15.00 -0.43
N PRO A 203 5.23 16.21 -0.68
CA PRO A 203 6.01 17.04 0.24
C PRO A 203 5.17 17.85 1.25
N GLN A 204 3.84 17.87 1.12
CA GLN A 204 2.96 18.69 1.97
C GLN A 204 3.03 18.25 3.44
N ALA A 205 3.14 16.96 3.69
CA ALA A 205 3.40 16.38 4.99
C ALA A 205 4.51 15.34 4.85
N ALA A 206 5.75 15.76 5.05
CA ALA A 206 6.90 14.87 5.02
C ALA A 206 6.97 14.00 6.29
N PHE A 207 7.96 13.10 6.33
CA PHE A 207 8.31 12.36 7.53
C PHE A 207 8.38 13.30 8.75
N PRO A 208 7.79 12.94 9.91
CA PRO A 208 7.16 11.65 10.25
C PRO A 208 5.61 11.66 10.21
N ALA A 209 4.97 12.50 9.39
CA ALA A 209 3.50 12.65 9.36
C ALA A 209 2.75 11.31 9.18
N GLN A 210 3.26 10.44 8.31
CA GLN A 210 2.65 9.15 7.98
C GLN A 210 2.69 8.18 9.17
N LEU A 211 3.72 8.27 10.01
CA LEU A 211 3.83 7.46 11.22
C LEU A 211 2.79 7.89 12.26
N LEU A 212 2.58 9.20 12.40
CA LEU A 212 1.52 9.73 13.26
C LEU A 212 0.14 9.26 12.78
N ASP A 213 -0.15 9.37 11.48
CA ASP A 213 -1.44 8.96 10.91
C ASP A 213 -1.66 7.44 11.09
N GLY A 214 -0.60 6.64 10.93
CA GLY A 214 -0.66 5.20 11.12
C GLY A 214 -0.88 4.77 12.56
N LEU A 215 -0.16 5.37 13.51
CA LEU A 215 -0.37 5.08 14.93
C LEU A 215 -1.74 5.57 15.41
N MET A 216 -2.14 6.78 15.00
CA MET A 216 -3.46 7.33 15.30
C MET A 216 -4.55 6.39 14.80
N MET A 217 -4.45 5.92 13.56
CA MET A 217 -5.43 4.98 13.06
C MET A 217 -5.46 3.66 13.83
N TYR A 218 -4.30 3.11 14.18
CA TYR A 218 -4.27 1.88 14.96
C TYR A 218 -4.94 2.05 16.32
N LEU A 219 -4.65 3.15 17.03
CA LEU A 219 -5.26 3.46 18.32
C LEU A 219 -6.76 3.75 18.17
N SER A 220 -7.20 4.42 17.11
CA SER A 220 -8.62 4.63 16.84
C SER A 220 -9.37 3.32 16.57
N LEU A 221 -8.72 2.30 15.97
CA LEU A 221 -9.33 0.98 15.83
C LEU A 221 -9.52 0.28 17.19
N LEU A 222 -8.54 0.40 18.09
CA LEU A 222 -8.56 -0.21 19.42
C LEU A 222 -9.49 0.52 20.39
N TYR A 223 -9.45 1.85 20.35
CA TYR A 223 -10.10 2.77 21.29
C TYR A 223 -10.84 3.89 20.51
N PRO A 224 -11.89 3.53 19.74
CA PRO A 224 -12.63 4.51 18.96
C PRO A 224 -13.30 5.57 19.84
N PRO A 225 -13.29 6.85 19.43
CA PRO A 225 -14.15 7.86 20.01
C PRO A 225 -15.64 7.49 19.94
N PRO A 226 -16.50 8.02 20.83
CA PRO A 226 -17.93 7.65 20.90
C PRO A 226 -18.73 7.80 19.60
N ASP A 227 -18.35 8.73 18.72
CA ASP A 227 -19.03 9.01 17.45
C ASP A 227 -18.45 8.25 16.25
N SER A 228 -17.58 7.26 16.49
CA SER A 228 -16.93 6.48 15.42
C SER A 228 -17.91 5.55 14.72
N LEU A 229 -17.68 5.26 13.44
CA LEU A 229 -18.52 4.31 12.71
C LEU A 229 -18.40 2.86 13.21
N HIS A 230 -17.36 2.54 14.00
CA HIS A 230 -17.05 1.18 14.43
C HIS A 230 -16.87 1.09 15.94
N GLU A 231 -17.18 -0.09 16.46
CA GLU A 231 -16.90 -0.49 17.83
C GLU A 231 -15.41 -0.82 18.05
N PRO A 232 -14.91 -0.84 19.30
CA PRO A 232 -13.56 -1.27 19.62
C PRO A 232 -13.20 -2.63 18.99
N ILE A 233 -12.08 -2.69 18.26
CA ILE A 233 -11.62 -3.91 17.61
C ILE A 233 -10.44 -4.48 18.40
N PRO A 234 -10.53 -5.71 18.93
CA PRO A 234 -9.41 -6.33 19.64
C PRO A 234 -8.15 -6.43 18.76
N ALA A 235 -6.98 -6.17 19.33
CA ALA A 235 -5.70 -6.22 18.61
C ALA A 235 -5.45 -7.55 17.87
N LYS A 236 -5.90 -8.67 18.46
CA LYS A 236 -5.85 -10.03 17.89
C LYS A 236 -6.68 -10.21 16.61
N ASN A 237 -7.54 -9.25 16.27
CA ASN A 237 -8.33 -9.23 15.04
C ASN A 237 -7.78 -8.23 14.01
N ILE A 238 -6.78 -7.41 14.37
CA ILE A 238 -6.20 -6.42 13.47
C ILE A 238 -4.96 -6.99 12.80
N VAL A 239 -4.88 -6.88 11.48
CA VAL A 239 -3.71 -7.22 10.68
C VAL A 239 -3.24 -5.98 9.97
N PHE A 240 -1.95 -5.68 10.02
CA PHE A 240 -1.38 -4.61 9.18
C PHE A 240 -1.16 -5.14 7.77
N GLY A 241 -1.80 -4.48 6.80
CA GLY A 241 -1.52 -4.62 5.38
C GLY A 241 -0.64 -3.47 4.93
N GLY A 242 0.58 -3.77 4.49
CA GLY A 242 1.61 -2.79 4.13
C GLY A 242 2.89 -2.94 4.96
N ASP A 243 3.82 -2.02 4.75
CA ASP A 243 5.19 -2.13 5.23
C ASP A 243 5.30 -1.82 6.73
N THR A 244 5.42 -2.84 7.58
CA THR A 244 5.63 -2.65 9.02
C THR A 244 6.57 -3.73 9.60
N GLN A 245 7.17 -3.46 10.77
CA GLN A 245 8.03 -4.40 11.50
C GLN A 245 7.51 -4.57 12.94
N ARG A 246 7.80 -5.72 13.57
CA ARG A 246 7.49 -5.99 14.98
C ARG A 246 8.58 -5.39 15.87
N ALA A 247 8.22 -4.74 16.98
CA ALA A 247 9.17 -4.29 18.00
C ALA A 247 8.84 -4.84 19.39
N GLY A 248 9.88 -5.34 20.07
CA GLY A 248 10.01 -5.41 21.53
C GLY A 248 9.20 -6.46 22.32
N ASP A 249 9.63 -6.65 23.58
CA ASP A 249 8.90 -7.35 24.63
C ASP A 249 8.31 -6.31 25.60
N GLY A 250 6.99 -6.40 25.86
CA GLY A 250 6.21 -5.43 26.67
C GLY A 250 5.07 -4.78 25.89
N VAL A 251 4.03 -4.31 26.59
CA VAL A 251 2.91 -3.54 25.99
C VAL A 251 3.12 -2.06 26.34
N PRO A 252 3.60 -1.22 25.41
CA PRO A 252 3.80 0.19 25.69
C PRO A 252 2.46 0.89 25.90
N LYS A 253 2.48 1.99 26.66
CA LYS A 253 1.32 2.84 26.91
C LYS A 253 1.51 4.23 26.32
N VAL A 254 0.41 4.85 25.92
CA VAL A 254 0.38 6.18 25.31
C VAL A 254 -0.87 6.94 25.74
N GLN A 255 -0.79 8.26 25.86
CA GLN A 255 -1.97 9.09 26.05
C GLN A 255 -2.73 9.22 24.72
N PHE A 256 -4.03 8.96 24.73
CA PHE A 256 -4.90 9.04 23.57
C PHE A 256 -6.34 9.40 23.97
N HIS A 257 -6.86 10.50 23.42
CA HIS A 257 -8.15 11.10 23.77
C HIS A 257 -8.35 11.34 25.28
N GLY A 258 -7.30 11.80 25.97
CA GLY A 258 -7.35 12.10 27.41
C GLY A 258 -7.24 10.88 28.32
N HIS A 259 -6.97 9.69 27.77
CA HIS A 259 -6.79 8.45 28.54
C HIS A 259 -5.43 7.81 28.25
N GLU A 260 -4.81 7.22 29.27
CA GLU A 260 -3.64 6.36 29.07
C GLU A 260 -4.14 4.99 28.55
N VAL A 261 -3.71 4.63 27.34
CA VAL A 261 -4.11 3.38 26.68
C VAL A 261 -2.92 2.51 26.36
N GLU A 262 -3.15 1.19 26.33
CA GLU A 262 -2.14 0.21 25.93
C GLU A 262 -2.05 0.11 24.41
N VAL A 263 -0.85 -0.12 23.89
CA VAL A 263 -0.60 -0.35 22.45
C VAL A 263 -0.16 -1.81 22.26
N PRO A 264 -1.10 -2.78 22.35
CA PRO A 264 -0.80 -4.18 22.09
C PRO A 264 -0.33 -4.37 20.63
N LEU A 265 0.36 -5.48 20.37
CA LEU A 265 0.72 -5.83 19.00
C LEU A 265 -0.51 -6.31 18.20
N PRO A 266 -0.60 -5.99 16.90
CA PRO A 266 -1.62 -6.56 16.03
C PRO A 266 -1.40 -8.07 15.86
N ALA A 267 -2.44 -8.77 15.40
CA ALA A 267 -2.41 -10.20 15.16
C ALA A 267 -1.31 -10.63 14.17
N ALA A 268 -1.08 -9.82 13.15
CA ALA A 268 -0.07 -10.05 12.14
C ALA A 268 0.31 -8.77 11.39
N VAL A 269 1.43 -8.84 10.70
CA VAL A 269 1.97 -7.83 9.80
C VAL A 269 2.24 -8.48 8.45
N THR A 270 1.82 -7.84 7.37
CA THR A 270 2.01 -8.33 5.99
C THR A 270 2.51 -7.21 5.11
N ALA A 271 3.63 -7.41 4.41
CA ALA A 271 4.18 -6.43 3.47
C ALA A 271 4.16 -6.97 2.05
N ASN A 272 3.65 -6.18 1.10
CA ASN A 272 3.64 -6.53 -0.32
C ASN A 272 4.63 -5.64 -1.08
N SER A 273 5.78 -6.22 -1.46
CA SER A 273 6.88 -5.49 -2.12
C SER A 273 7.37 -4.29 -1.31
N GLY A 274 7.62 -4.50 -0.02
CA GLY A 274 7.87 -3.40 0.90
C GLY A 274 9.19 -2.65 0.72
N TRP A 275 9.14 -1.34 0.90
CA TRP A 275 10.29 -0.45 0.79
C TRP A 275 10.89 -0.14 2.17
N PHE A 276 11.78 -1.02 2.63
CA PHE A 276 12.39 -0.94 3.97
C PHE A 276 13.77 -0.28 4.02
N ASP A 277 14.30 0.11 2.85
CA ASP A 277 15.63 0.70 2.72
C ASP A 277 15.54 2.00 1.93
N ILE A 278 15.34 3.10 2.67
CA ILE A 278 15.28 4.46 2.11
C ILE A 278 16.61 4.84 1.47
N ALA A 279 17.73 4.31 1.96
CA ALA A 279 19.07 4.58 1.45
C ALA A 279 19.39 3.81 0.16
N ARG A 280 18.45 2.99 -0.35
CA ARG A 280 18.57 2.28 -1.64
C ARG A 280 19.89 1.50 -1.77
N SER A 281 20.33 0.96 -0.64
CA SER A 281 21.61 0.30 -0.39
C SER A 281 21.51 -1.22 -0.50
N MET A 282 20.65 -1.75 -1.38
CA MET A 282 20.56 -3.20 -1.65
C MET A 282 21.05 -3.52 -3.06
N PRO A 283 21.91 -4.55 -3.25
CA PRO A 283 22.44 -4.93 -4.58
C PRO A 283 21.35 -5.27 -5.60
N THR A 284 20.18 -5.69 -5.11
CA THR A 284 19.02 -6.03 -5.95
C THR A 284 18.49 -4.85 -6.75
N LEU A 285 18.71 -3.60 -6.30
CA LEU A 285 18.29 -2.41 -7.05
C LEU A 285 18.97 -2.32 -8.42
N THR A 286 20.23 -2.77 -8.54
CA THR A 286 20.95 -2.77 -9.80
C THR A 286 20.78 -4.10 -10.54
N SER A 287 20.91 -5.24 -9.84
CA SER A 287 20.84 -6.56 -10.48
C SER A 287 19.47 -6.88 -11.09
N ASN A 288 18.38 -6.40 -10.46
CA ASN A 288 17.01 -6.64 -10.90
C ASN A 288 16.41 -5.48 -11.71
N ALA A 289 17.15 -4.40 -11.95
CA ALA A 289 16.65 -3.23 -12.70
C ALA A 289 16.05 -3.63 -14.08
N LYS A 290 16.64 -4.62 -14.75
CA LYS A 290 16.14 -5.13 -16.04
C LYS A 290 14.77 -5.82 -15.94
N TYR A 291 14.38 -6.26 -14.75
CA TYR A 291 13.11 -6.90 -14.43
C TYR A 291 12.10 -5.93 -13.76
N ASP A 292 12.56 -4.77 -13.29
CA ASP A 292 11.72 -3.83 -12.55
C ASP A 292 11.05 -2.81 -13.48
N TYR A 293 9.83 -2.40 -13.16
CA TYR A 293 9.17 -1.29 -13.86
C TYR A 293 9.56 0.07 -13.27
N LEU A 294 10.11 0.09 -12.05
CA LEU A 294 10.69 1.28 -11.44
C LEU A 294 11.99 1.66 -12.16
N PRO A 295 12.25 2.96 -12.33
CA PRO A 295 13.49 3.42 -12.94
C PRO A 295 14.70 2.99 -12.10
N PRO A 296 15.82 2.58 -12.73
CA PRO A 296 17.04 2.28 -12.00
C PRO A 296 17.50 3.50 -11.20
N PRO A 297 18.23 3.30 -10.08
CA PRO A 297 18.86 4.41 -9.37
C PRO A 297 19.76 5.20 -10.32
N ASN A 298 19.69 6.53 -10.28
CA ASN A 298 20.74 7.37 -10.83
C ASN A 298 21.92 7.32 -9.86
N HIS A 299 23.15 7.22 -10.39
CA HIS A 299 24.36 6.87 -9.64
C HIS A 299 24.68 7.74 -8.41
N ASP A 300 24.07 8.92 -8.26
CA ASP A 300 24.26 9.80 -7.10
C ASP A 300 23.45 9.39 -5.85
N ASP A 301 22.40 8.56 -6.01
CA ASP A 301 21.53 8.12 -4.91
C ASP A 301 21.93 6.77 -4.31
N SER A 302 22.78 5.99 -4.99
CA SER A 302 23.17 4.64 -4.57
C SER A 302 24.49 4.69 -3.84
N VAL A 303 24.48 4.40 -2.53
CA VAL A 303 25.73 4.26 -1.76
C VAL A 303 26.57 3.16 -2.39
N SER A 304 27.81 3.47 -2.76
CA SER A 304 28.76 2.55 -3.42
C SER A 304 29.22 1.39 -2.51
N ARG A 305 28.75 1.35 -1.27
CA ARG A 305 29.08 0.33 -0.29
C ARG A 305 27.80 -0.17 0.37
N PHE A 306 27.45 -1.39 0.02
CA PHE A 306 26.42 -2.16 0.70
C PHE A 306 26.91 -2.46 2.13
N PRO A 307 26.22 -2.01 3.19
CA PRO A 307 26.61 -2.36 4.56
C PRO A 307 26.51 -3.88 4.73
N ALA A 308 27.46 -4.47 5.43
CA ALA A 308 27.43 -5.90 5.73
C ALA A 308 26.24 -6.20 6.67
N ASP A 309 25.26 -6.95 6.17
CA ASP A 309 24.12 -7.39 6.96
C ASP A 309 24.54 -8.57 7.87
N LYS A 310 24.44 -8.38 9.19
CA LYS A 310 24.74 -9.42 10.19
C LYS A 310 23.54 -10.37 10.44
N ILE A 311 22.33 -9.97 10.04
CA ILE A 311 21.07 -10.67 10.28
C ILE A 311 20.73 -11.57 9.07
N LEU A 312 20.87 -11.05 7.86
CA LEU A 312 20.89 -11.85 6.63
C LEU A 312 22.33 -12.23 6.31
N ALA A 313 22.85 -13.27 6.96
CA ALA A 313 24.05 -13.93 6.45
C ALA A 313 23.83 -14.21 4.94
N PRO A 314 24.78 -13.88 4.06
CA PRO A 314 24.64 -14.12 2.64
C PRO A 314 24.43 -15.61 2.44
N HIS A 315 23.19 -16.01 2.19
CA HIS A 315 22.90 -17.41 1.91
C HIS A 315 23.69 -17.77 0.65
N PRO A 316 24.55 -18.80 0.65
CA PRO A 316 25.51 -19.05 -0.43
C PRO A 316 24.88 -19.49 -1.76
N ALA A 317 23.55 -19.51 -1.84
CA ALA A 317 22.82 -19.84 -3.05
C ALA A 317 22.14 -18.56 -3.57
N PRO A 318 22.37 -18.14 -4.83
CA PRO A 318 21.48 -17.18 -5.46
C PRO A 318 20.08 -17.76 -5.36
N ARG A 319 19.17 -17.09 -4.64
CA ARG A 319 17.76 -17.46 -4.64
C ARG A 319 17.35 -17.47 -6.10
N ARG A 320 17.11 -18.66 -6.65
CA ARG A 320 16.58 -18.80 -8.02
C ARG A 320 15.37 -17.87 -8.10
N PRO A 321 15.22 -17.06 -9.16
CA PRO A 321 14.04 -16.21 -9.30
C PRO A 321 12.80 -17.10 -9.18
N ILE A 322 11.98 -16.82 -8.16
CA ILE A 322 10.69 -17.48 -7.93
C ILE A 322 9.72 -16.91 -8.97
N LEU A 323 9.96 -17.27 -10.22
CA LEU A 323 9.12 -17.00 -11.37
C LEU A 323 9.20 -18.26 -12.25
N ARG A 324 8.69 -19.37 -11.72
CA ARG A 324 8.27 -20.48 -12.58
C ARG A 324 6.74 -20.52 -12.54
N PRO A 325 6.06 -20.48 -13.70
CA PRO A 325 4.71 -21.03 -13.76
C PRO A 325 4.81 -22.49 -13.31
N GLU A 326 3.88 -22.97 -12.48
CA GLU A 326 3.78 -24.41 -12.27
C GLU A 326 3.63 -25.10 -13.64
N PRO A 327 4.33 -26.22 -13.90
CA PRO A 327 4.05 -27.00 -15.08
C PRO A 327 2.58 -27.45 -15.05
N PRO A 328 1.90 -27.54 -16.20
CA PRO A 328 0.51 -27.99 -16.24
C PRO A 328 0.39 -29.36 -15.56
N ARG A 329 -0.58 -29.49 -14.65
CA ARG A 329 -0.87 -30.78 -14.00
C ARG A 329 -1.13 -31.83 -15.08
N PRO A 330 -0.57 -33.04 -14.96
CA PRO A 330 -0.88 -34.10 -15.91
C PRO A 330 -2.40 -34.36 -15.90
N PRO A 331 -2.98 -34.70 -17.07
CA PRO A 331 -4.41 -35.00 -17.14
C PRO A 331 -4.72 -36.12 -16.15
N SER A 332 -5.80 -35.92 -15.38
CA SER A 332 -6.33 -36.94 -14.48
C SER A 332 -6.52 -38.23 -15.26
N ARG A 333 -5.76 -39.27 -14.91
CA ARG A 333 -6.06 -40.62 -15.38
C ARG A 333 -7.41 -40.98 -14.78
N VAL A 334 -8.42 -40.99 -15.63
CA VAL A 334 -9.66 -41.72 -15.39
C VAL A 334 -9.27 -43.19 -15.43
N ALA A 335 -9.39 -43.86 -14.29
CA ALA A 335 -9.62 -45.28 -14.17
C ALA A 335 -10.49 -45.48 -12.93
#